data_AF-A0AAV4IY14-F1
#
_entry.id   AF-A0AAV4IY14-F1
#
_cell.length_a   1.000
_cell.length_b   1.000
_cell.length_c   1.000
_cell.angle_alpha   90.00
_cell.angle_beta   90.00
_cell.angle_gamma   90.00
#
_symmetry.space_group_name_H-M   'P 1'
#
loop_
_entity.id
_entity.type
_entity.pdbx_description
1 polymer ?
#
loop_
_entity_poly.entity_id
_entity_poly.type
_entity_poly.pdbx_seq_one_letter_code
_entity_poly.pdbx_strand_id
1 'polypeptide(L)'
;QVEDTLSRVRHRFTKYADHNNSITEQKFLEALGENKDSFFAERFFRFLDKDGSGNLDMEEITQGARILLSGTTAQKAEFVFTLYDINGNGTIERDELKAVLTSCVMESKMKLNENVG
;
A
#
# COMPACT_ATOMS: atom_id res chain seq x y z
N GLN A 1 21.18 5.68 -1.16
CA GLN A 1 19.96 5.77 -0.32
C GLN A 1 18.70 5.30 -1.05
N VAL A 2 18.27 5.95 -2.15
CA VAL A 2 17.07 5.51 -2.91
C VAL A 2 17.33 4.18 -3.64
N GLU A 3 18.39 4.08 -4.45
CA GLU A 3 18.69 2.85 -5.21
C GLU A 3 19.01 1.64 -4.32
N ASP A 4 19.62 1.84 -3.15
CA ASP A 4 19.81 0.75 -2.17
C ASP A 4 18.47 0.23 -1.65
N THR A 5 17.53 1.15 -1.40
CA THR A 5 16.18 0.79 -0.95
C THR A 5 15.42 0.07 -2.06
N LEU A 6 15.50 0.55 -3.30
CA LEU A 6 14.90 -0.14 -4.45
C LEU A 6 15.52 -1.53 -4.66
N SER A 7 16.83 -1.68 -4.48
CA SER A 7 17.50 -2.98 -4.56
C SER A 7 16.97 -3.95 -3.50
N ARG A 8 16.75 -3.48 -2.27
CA ARG A 8 16.11 -4.28 -1.21
C ARG A 8 14.66 -4.64 -1.53
N VAL A 9 13.89 -3.71 -2.10
CA VAL A 9 12.50 -3.95 -2.52
C VAL A 9 12.46 -5.02 -3.61
N ARG A 10 13.28 -4.89 -4.67
CA ARG A 10 13.39 -5.90 -5.74
C ARG A 10 13.83 -7.26 -5.22
N HIS A 11 14.79 -7.30 -4.31
CA HIS A 11 15.22 -8.56 -3.69
C HIS A 11 14.11 -9.20 -2.86
N ARG A 12 13.31 -8.39 -2.14
CA ARG A 12 12.16 -8.92 -1.42
C ARG A 12 11.08 -9.40 -2.38
N PHE A 13 10.81 -8.67 -3.47
CA PHE A 13 9.86 -9.08 -4.50
C PHE A 13 10.11 -10.51 -4.99
N THR A 14 11.37 -10.85 -5.33
CA THR A 14 11.70 -12.20 -5.84
C THR A 14 11.42 -13.33 -4.87
N LYS A 15 11.28 -13.04 -3.56
CA LYS A 15 10.91 -14.04 -2.54
C LYS A 15 9.41 -14.33 -2.51
N TYR A 16 8.58 -13.36 -2.90
CA TYR A 16 7.12 -13.43 -2.76
C TYR A 16 6.39 -13.55 -4.10
N ALA A 17 7.10 -13.28 -5.21
CA ALA A 17 6.57 -13.42 -6.56
C ALA A 17 6.25 -14.89 -6.90
N ASP A 18 5.15 -15.08 -7.63
CA ASP A 18 4.76 -16.37 -8.17
C ASP A 18 5.51 -16.71 -9.47
N HIS A 19 5.09 -17.78 -10.14
CA HIS A 19 5.68 -18.24 -11.40
C HIS A 19 5.44 -17.26 -12.58
N ASN A 20 4.53 -16.30 -12.43
CA ASN A 20 4.24 -15.28 -13.43
C ASN A 20 5.01 -13.98 -13.16
N ASN A 21 5.95 -13.97 -12.21
CA ASN A 21 6.64 -12.77 -11.73
C ASN A 21 5.66 -11.71 -11.22
N SER A 22 4.62 -12.13 -10.50
CA SER A 22 3.61 -11.25 -9.93
C SER A 22 3.38 -11.57 -8.44
N ILE A 23 2.95 -10.59 -7.67
CA ILE A 23 2.65 -10.72 -6.24
C ILE A 23 1.17 -10.49 -6.02
N THR A 24 0.46 -11.52 -5.55
CA THR A 24 -0.92 -11.38 -5.06
C THR A 24 -1.00 -10.47 -3.84
N GLU A 25 -2.15 -9.87 -3.59
CA GLU A 25 -2.40 -9.08 -2.37
C GLU A 25 -2.02 -9.83 -1.09
N GLN A 26 -2.38 -11.10 -0.98
CA GLN A 26 -2.03 -11.90 0.20
C GLN A 26 -0.51 -11.97 0.41
N LYS A 27 0.27 -12.22 -0.66
CA LYS A 27 1.73 -12.28 -0.57
C LYS A 27 2.37 -10.92 -0.31
N PHE A 28 1.75 -9.85 -0.81
CA PHE A 28 2.15 -8.49 -0.49
C PHE A 28 1.99 -8.18 1.00
N LEU A 29 0.85 -8.50 1.60
CA LEU A 29 0.58 -8.34 3.04
C LEU A 29 1.56 -9.16 3.88
N GLU A 30 1.80 -10.43 3.52
CA GLU A 30 2.81 -11.28 4.16
C GLU A 30 4.23 -10.67 4.08
N ALA A 31 4.57 -9.98 2.99
CA ALA A 31 5.87 -9.32 2.82
C ALA A 31 6.05 -8.08 3.70
N LEU A 32 4.94 -7.42 4.05
CA LEU A 32 4.87 -6.29 4.98
C LEU A 32 4.76 -6.72 6.45
N GLY A 33 4.40 -7.98 6.72
CA GLY A 33 4.07 -8.45 8.07
C GLY A 33 2.68 -7.98 8.53
N GLU A 34 1.83 -7.62 7.58
CA GLU A 34 0.46 -7.15 7.79
C GLU A 34 -0.53 -8.28 7.49
N ASN A 35 -1.76 -8.13 7.96
CA ASN A 35 -2.86 -9.05 7.67
C ASN A 35 -3.91 -8.39 6.75
N LYS A 36 -4.92 -9.16 6.32
CA LYS A 36 -5.99 -8.67 5.44
C LYS A 36 -6.92 -7.64 6.10
N ASP A 37 -6.86 -7.50 7.42
CA ASP A 37 -7.66 -6.51 8.16
C ASP A 37 -6.99 -5.13 8.21
N SER A 38 -5.74 -5.03 7.73
CA SER A 38 -4.98 -3.79 7.67
C SER A 38 -5.52 -2.88 6.55
N PHE A 39 -6.28 -1.86 6.94
CA PHE A 39 -6.94 -0.95 6.01
C PHE A 39 -5.91 -0.24 5.13
N PHE A 40 -4.80 0.23 5.70
CA PHE A 40 -3.77 0.92 4.91
C PHE A 40 -2.97 0.00 4.00
N ALA A 41 -2.78 -1.27 4.37
CA ALA A 41 -2.00 -2.18 3.54
C ALA A 41 -2.76 -2.59 2.27
N GLU A 42 -4.06 -2.84 2.38
CA GLU A 42 -4.97 -3.08 1.24
C GLU A 42 -5.02 -1.85 0.31
N ARG A 43 -5.09 -0.64 0.88
CA ARG A 43 -5.03 0.61 0.11
C ARG A 43 -3.71 0.82 -0.60
N PHE A 44 -2.61 0.48 0.07
CA PHE A 44 -1.30 0.61 -0.51
C PHE A 44 -1.10 -0.36 -1.67
N PHE A 45 -1.64 -1.59 -1.57
CA PHE A 45 -1.68 -2.53 -2.68
C PHE A 45 -2.39 -1.93 -3.89
N ARG A 46 -3.61 -1.40 -3.71
CA ARG A 46 -4.39 -0.78 -4.79
C ARG A 46 -3.71 0.42 -5.44
N PHE A 47 -2.91 1.17 -4.70
CA PHE A 47 -2.14 2.26 -5.29
C PHE A 47 -1.04 1.75 -6.24
N LEU A 48 -0.42 0.62 -5.90
CA LEU A 48 0.65 0.00 -6.68
C LEU A 48 0.09 -0.70 -7.92
N ASP A 49 -1.06 -1.37 -7.80
CA ASP A 49 -1.76 -2.08 -8.88
C ASP A 49 -2.39 -1.08 -9.85
N LYS A 50 -1.59 -0.61 -10.81
CA LYS A 50 -1.96 0.46 -11.74
C LYS A 50 -2.81 -0.04 -12.88
N ASP A 51 -2.63 -1.29 -13.27
CA ASP A 51 -3.40 -1.91 -14.33
C ASP A 51 -4.70 -2.58 -13.83
N GLY A 52 -4.87 -2.72 -12.51
CA GLY A 52 -6.06 -3.30 -11.90
C GLY A 52 -6.12 -4.81 -12.08
N SER A 53 -4.99 -5.47 -12.30
CA SER A 53 -4.90 -6.92 -12.51
C SER A 53 -5.16 -7.72 -11.23
N GLY A 54 -5.17 -7.07 -10.07
CA GLY A 54 -5.26 -7.72 -8.77
C GLY A 54 -3.95 -8.38 -8.33
N ASN A 55 -2.86 -8.14 -9.05
CA ASN A 55 -1.51 -8.59 -8.75
C ASN A 55 -0.53 -7.44 -8.97
N LEU A 56 0.64 -7.52 -8.34
CA LEU A 56 1.69 -6.53 -8.53
C LEU A 56 2.86 -7.11 -9.30
N ASP A 57 3.21 -6.49 -10.41
CA ASP A 57 4.47 -6.79 -11.08
C ASP A 57 5.66 -5.99 -10.48
N MET A 58 6.86 -6.31 -10.97
CA MET A 58 8.08 -5.68 -10.48
C MET A 58 8.15 -4.18 -10.83
N GLU A 59 7.58 -3.80 -11.97
CA GLU A 59 7.57 -2.42 -12.45
C GLU A 59 6.67 -1.57 -11.57
N GLU A 60 5.44 -2.01 -11.30
CA GLU A 60 4.47 -1.37 -10.42
C GLU A 60 5.05 -1.12 -9.01
N ILE A 61 5.64 -2.15 -8.40
CA ILE A 61 6.27 -2.03 -7.08
C ILE A 61 7.46 -1.06 -7.13
N THR A 62 8.29 -1.11 -8.18
CA THR A 62 9.46 -0.23 -8.30
C THR A 62 9.03 1.23 -8.51
N GLN A 63 8.03 1.47 -9.35
CA GLN A 63 7.50 2.80 -9.62
C GLN A 63 6.87 3.40 -8.36
N GLY A 64 6.02 2.65 -7.67
CA GLY A 64 5.41 3.09 -6.42
C GLY A 64 6.44 3.38 -5.33
N ALA A 65 7.45 2.52 -5.16
CA ALA A 65 8.55 2.77 -4.23
C ALA A 65 9.32 4.05 -4.57
N ARG A 66 9.56 4.34 -5.85
CA ARG A 66 10.20 5.60 -6.29
C ARG A 66 9.38 6.83 -5.96
N ILE A 67 8.05 6.77 -6.12
CA ILE A 67 7.14 7.87 -5.77
C ILE A 67 7.22 8.16 -4.26
N LEU A 68 7.20 7.13 -3.42
CA LEU A 68 7.30 7.32 -1.96
C LEU A 68 8.64 7.93 -1.55
N LEU A 69 9.74 7.40 -2.10
CA LEU A 69 11.09 7.80 -1.71
C LEU A 69 11.49 9.18 -2.26
N SER A 70 11.11 9.47 -3.50
CA SER A 70 11.65 10.61 -4.27
C SER A 70 10.63 11.32 -5.16
N GLY A 71 9.35 10.95 -5.09
CA GLY A 71 8.30 11.60 -5.86
C GLY A 71 8.07 13.05 -5.45
N THR A 72 7.52 13.81 -6.39
CA THR A 72 7.10 15.19 -6.17
C THR A 72 5.96 15.29 -5.15
N THR A 73 5.74 16.49 -4.61
CA THR A 73 4.59 16.75 -3.73
C THR A 73 3.26 16.37 -4.40
N ALA A 74 3.11 16.63 -5.70
CA ALA A 74 1.92 16.26 -6.45
C ALA A 74 1.72 14.73 -6.51
N GLN A 75 2.75 13.96 -6.84
CA GLN A 75 2.66 12.49 -6.88
C GLN A 75 2.40 11.89 -5.50
N LYS A 76 2.96 12.48 -4.44
CA LYS A 76 2.68 12.08 -3.05
C LYS A 76 1.27 12.45 -2.61
N ALA A 77 0.75 13.59 -3.07
CA ALA A 77 -0.63 14.00 -2.81
C ALA A 77 -1.61 13.08 -3.54
N GLU A 78 -1.32 12.68 -4.78
CA GLU A 78 -2.08 11.67 -5.50
C GLU A 78 -2.10 10.34 -4.73
N PHE A 79 -0.95 9.89 -4.22
CA PHE A 79 -0.89 8.72 -3.33
C PHE A 79 -1.83 8.87 -2.12
N VAL A 80 -1.72 9.96 -1.36
CA VAL A 80 -2.58 10.19 -0.20
C VAL A 80 -4.05 10.22 -0.63
N PHE A 81 -4.38 10.83 -1.77
CA PHE A 81 -5.74 10.88 -2.29
C PHE A 81 -6.31 9.47 -2.55
N THR A 82 -5.53 8.57 -3.17
CA THR A 82 -5.96 7.18 -3.42
C THR A 82 -6.19 6.37 -2.14
N LEU A 83 -5.61 6.78 -1.00
CA LEU A 83 -5.94 6.16 0.29
C LEU A 83 -7.33 6.55 0.78
N TYR A 84 -7.83 7.73 0.40
CA TYR A 84 -9.10 8.28 0.84
C TYR A 84 -10.25 7.97 -0.10
N ASP A 85 -10.03 8.06 -1.42
CA ASP A 85 -11.01 7.71 -2.44
C ASP A 85 -11.20 6.19 -2.44
N ILE A 86 -12.31 5.73 -1.84
CA ILE A 86 -12.48 4.31 -1.52
C ILE A 86 -12.86 3.52 -2.76
N ASN A 87 -13.76 4.10 -3.55
CA ASN A 87 -14.36 3.51 -4.73
C ASN A 87 -13.57 3.82 -6.02
N GLY A 88 -12.57 4.71 -5.96
CA GLY A 88 -11.71 5.06 -7.08
C GLY A 88 -12.37 5.96 -8.12
N ASN A 89 -13.39 6.73 -7.75
CA ASN A 89 -14.14 7.59 -8.68
C ASN A 89 -13.48 8.95 -8.94
N GLY A 90 -12.32 9.22 -8.32
CA GLY A 90 -11.58 10.47 -8.45
C GLY A 90 -12.08 11.57 -7.52
N THR A 91 -12.98 11.28 -6.59
CA THR A 91 -13.48 12.20 -5.56
C THR A 91 -13.39 11.57 -4.19
N ILE A 92 -13.29 12.39 -3.13
CA ILE A 92 -13.39 11.89 -1.76
C ILE A 92 -14.79 12.24 -1.26
N GLU A 93 -15.64 11.24 -1.18
CA GLU A 93 -16.99 11.38 -0.68
C GLU A 93 -17.03 11.39 0.85
N ARG A 94 -18.13 11.91 1.41
CA ARG A 94 -18.30 12.04 2.87
C ARG A 94 -18.13 10.70 3.60
N ASP A 95 -18.70 9.64 3.03
CA ASP A 95 -18.68 8.31 3.65
C ASP A 95 -17.30 7.67 3.56
N GLU A 96 -16.55 7.97 2.50
CA GLU A 96 -15.17 7.53 2.31
C GLU A 96 -14.22 8.20 3.30
N LEU A 97 -14.34 9.53 3.44
CA LEU A 97 -13.62 10.29 4.46
C LEU A 97 -13.93 9.77 5.87
N LYS A 98 -15.21 9.50 6.16
CA LYS A 98 -15.64 8.95 7.45
C LYS A 98 -15.05 7.56 7.70
N ALA A 99 -15.04 6.69 6.68
CA ALA A 99 -14.47 5.36 6.78
C ALA A 99 -12.98 5.40 7.11
N VAL A 100 -12.20 6.20 6.37
CA VAL A 100 -10.75 6.35 6.58
C VAL A 100 -10.45 6.88 7.98
N LEU A 101 -11.14 7.94 8.43
CA LEU A 101 -10.96 8.50 9.77
C LEU A 101 -11.32 7.49 10.88
N THR A 102 -12.35 6.67 10.64
CA THR A 102 -12.73 5.60 11.58
C THR A 102 -11.65 4.54 11.65
N SER A 103 -11.11 4.10 10.51
CA SER A 103 -9.99 3.15 10.43
C SER A 103 -8.74 3.68 11.12
N CYS A 104 -8.38 4.96 10.91
CA CYS A 104 -7.25 5.60 11.61
C CYS A 104 -7.38 5.49 13.14
N VAL A 105 -8.57 5.76 13.67
CA VAL A 105 -8.84 5.71 15.12
C VAL A 105 -8.82 4.25 15.62
N MET A 106 -9.37 3.31 14.86
CA MET A 106 -9.41 1.90 15.24
C MET A 106 -8.01 1.28 15.25
N GLU A 107 -7.21 1.48 14.20
CA GLU A 107 -5.85 0.96 14.14
C GLU A 107 -4.95 1.57 15.22
N SER A 108 -5.10 2.87 15.51
CA SER A 108 -4.38 3.52 16.61
C SER A 108 -4.73 2.89 17.96
N LYS A 109 -6.01 2.53 18.18
CA LYS A 109 -6.45 1.83 19.39
C LYS A 109 -5.93 0.40 19.45
N MET A 110 -5.87 -0.33 18.33
CA MET A 110 -5.31 -1.69 18.29
C MET A 110 -3.82 -1.68 18.67
N LYS A 111 -3.03 -0.75 18.12
CA LYS A 111 -1.60 -0.61 18.45
C LYS A 111 -1.33 -0.15 19.88
N LEU A 112 -2.24 0.63 20.49
CA LEU A 112 -2.14 1.02 21.90
C LEU A 112 -2.41 -0.14 22.86
N ASN A 113 -3.25 -1.09 22.47
CA ASN A 113 -3.55 -2.28 23.28
C ASN A 113 -2.44 -3.33 23.26
N GLU A 114 -1.45 -3.23 22.36
CA GLU A 114 -0.25 -4.09 22.34
C GLU A 114 0.80 -3.72 23.41
N ASN A 115 0.56 -2.67 24.21
CA ASN A 115 1.39 -2.30 25.37
C ASN A 115 0.68 -2.55 26.71
N VAL A 116 0.11 -3.74 26.90
CA VAL A 116 -0.37 -4.19 28.22
C VAL A 116 0.19 -5.58 28.52
N GLY A 117 1.25 -5.63 29.35
CA GLY A 117 1.76 -6.84 29.99
C GLY A 117 3.24 -7.09 29.77
#